data_AF-A0A9E1PC50-F1
#
_entry.id   AF-A0A9E1PC50-F1
#
_cell.length_a   1.000
_cell.length_b   1.000
_cell.length_c   1.000
_cell.angle_alpha   90.00
_cell.angle_beta   90.00
_cell.angle_gamma   90.00
#
_symmetry.space_group_name_H-M   'P 1'
#
loop_
_entity.id
_entity.type
_entity.pdbx_description
1 polymer ?
#
loop_
_entity_poly.entity_id
_entity_poly.type
_entity_poly.pdbx_seq_one_letter_code
_entity_poly.pdbx_strand_id
1 'polypeptide(L)'
;MNTIREYLLKIRFEAVKSDLKIILWRIYSSLIILFILAITIENIFYLSSSIRMKVLIALVVIIIIFISFIFLVSIQIKNNCFKRYKLEFIAKNTGKFAFTKNDTLINALQIENTKENL
;
A
#
# COMPACT_ATOMS: atom_id res chain seq x y z
N MET A 1 -13.45 3.70 -26.28
CA MET A 1 -13.81 4.70 -25.25
C MET A 1 -13.45 4.06 -23.92
N ASN A 2 -12.60 4.66 -23.10
CA ASN A 2 -12.25 4.05 -21.81
C ASN A 2 -13.50 3.99 -20.94
N THR A 3 -13.73 2.87 -20.25
CA THR A 3 -14.89 2.72 -19.37
C THR A 3 -14.69 3.49 -18.06
N ILE A 4 -15.77 3.77 -17.33
CA ILE A 4 -15.69 4.45 -16.03
C ILE A 4 -14.87 3.58 -15.07
N ARG A 5 -15.04 2.26 -15.15
CA ARG A 5 -14.26 1.30 -14.37
C ARG A 5 -12.76 1.40 -14.63
N GLU A 6 -12.32 1.50 -15.88
CA GLU A 6 -10.89 1.66 -16.22
C GLU A 6 -10.30 2.95 -15.64
N TYR A 7 -11.04 4.04 -15.70
CA TYR A 7 -10.61 5.30 -15.10
C TYR A 7 -10.47 5.20 -13.58
N LEU A 8 -11.44 4.57 -12.91
CA LEU A 8 -11.40 4.35 -11.46
C LEU A 8 -10.28 3.38 -11.05
N LEU A 9 -9.93 2.39 -11.88
CA LEU A 9 -8.78 1.52 -11.65
C LEU A 9 -7.46 2.27 -11.73
N LYS A 10 -7.32 3.24 -12.65
CA LYS A 10 -6.15 4.13 -12.70
C LYS A 10 -6.05 4.97 -11.43
N ILE A 11 -7.15 5.56 -10.97
CA ILE A 11 -7.18 6.33 -9.71
C ILE A 11 -6.80 5.42 -8.53
N ARG A 12 -7.33 4.20 -8.46
CA ARG A 12 -6.97 3.23 -7.44
C ARG A 12 -5.47 2.96 -7.44
N PHE A 13 -4.89 2.73 -8.60
CA PHE A 13 -3.48 2.43 -8.74
C PHE A 13 -2.62 3.59 -8.23
N GLU A 14 -2.93 4.82 -8.64
CA GLU A 14 -2.19 6.01 -8.16
C GLU A 14 -2.36 6.25 -6.66
N ALA A 15 -3.54 5.98 -6.09
CA ALA A 15 -3.77 6.05 -4.65
C ALA A 15 -2.91 5.03 -3.89
N VAL A 16 -2.91 3.77 -4.32
CA VAL A 16 -2.07 2.69 -3.73
C VAL A 16 -0.59 3.03 -3.84
N LYS A 17 -0.14 3.52 -5.00
CA LYS A 17 1.24 3.92 -5.24
C LYS A 17 1.67 5.08 -4.35
N SER A 18 0.80 6.08 -4.17
CA SER A 18 1.06 7.21 -3.28
C SER A 18 1.16 6.77 -1.81
N ASP A 19 0.22 5.95 -1.35
CA ASP A 19 0.24 5.42 0.02
C ASP A 19 1.48 4.56 0.26
N LEU A 20 1.86 3.72 -0.71
CA LEU A 20 3.08 2.91 -0.64
C LEU A 20 4.33 3.79 -0.53
N LYS A 21 4.42 4.88 -1.29
CA LYS A 21 5.54 5.84 -1.17
C LYS A 21 5.63 6.44 0.23
N ILE A 22 4.50 6.86 0.81
CA ILE A 22 4.47 7.44 2.16
C ILE A 22 4.91 6.41 3.20
N ILE A 23 4.42 5.17 3.09
CA ILE A 23 4.80 4.07 3.99
C ILE A 23 6.30 3.77 3.86
N LEU A 24 6.81 3.64 2.63
CA LEU A 24 8.24 3.42 2.37
C LEU A 24 9.09 4.53 2.96
N TRP A 25 8.68 5.80 2.84
CA TRP A 25 9.38 6.93 3.45
C TRP A 25 9.44 6.82 4.98
N ARG A 26 8.34 6.45 5.63
CA ARG A 26 8.29 6.25 7.10
C ARG A 26 9.17 5.09 7.55
N ILE A 27 9.16 3.98 6.81
CA ILE A 27 10.01 2.82 7.09
C ILE A 27 11.48 3.21 6.92
N TYR A 28 11.81 3.88 5.82
CA TYR A 28 13.17 4.32 5.52
C TYR A 28 13.73 5.24 6.60
N SER A 29 12.98 6.26 7.02
CA SER A 29 13.42 7.16 8.09
C SER A 29 13.61 6.42 9.43
N SER A 30 12.72 5.47 9.75
CA SER A 30 12.82 4.66 10.96
C SER A 30 14.04 3.73 10.92
N LEU A 31 14.34 3.13 9.77
CA LEU A 31 15.51 2.27 9.57
C LEU A 31 16.82 3.04 9.72
N ILE A 32 16.90 4.29 9.26
CA ILE A 32 18.09 5.12 9.47
C ILE A 32 18.37 5.30 10.96
N ILE A 33 17.35 5.63 11.75
CA ILE A 33 17.50 5.83 13.20
C ILE A 33 17.97 4.53 13.86
N LEU A 34 17.34 3.40 13.52
CA LEU A 34 17.75 2.09 14.05
C LEU A 34 19.17 1.71 13.65
N PHE A 35 19.57 2.03 12.41
CA PHE A 35 20.91 1.73 11.91
C PHE A 35 21.99 2.52 12.66
N ILE A 36 21.76 3.81 12.90
CA ILE A 36 22.67 4.66 13.69
C ILE A 36 22.80 4.12 15.13
N LEU A 37 21.68 3.73 15.76
CA LEU A 37 21.70 3.10 17.08
C LEU A 37 22.49 1.79 17.08
N ALA A 38 22.28 0.94 16.08
CA ALA A 38 22.99 -0.33 15.94
C ALA A 38 24.51 -0.13 15.81
N ILE A 39 24.96 0.83 14.99
CA ILE A 39 26.39 1.17 14.86
C ILE A 39 26.94 1.70 16.20
N THR A 40 26.17 2.55 16.89
CA THR A 40 26.61 3.11 18.18
C THR A 40 26.81 2.01 19.22
N ILE A 41 25.89 1.05 19.29
CA ILE A 41 26.00 -0.14 20.16
C ILE A 41 27.21 -0.97 19.75
N GLU A 42 27.38 -1.25 18.46
CA GLU A 42 28.52 -2.02 17.94
C GLU A 42 29.86 -1.37 18.32
N ASN A 43 29.96 -0.04 18.20
CA ASN A 43 31.18 0.71 18.51
C ASN A 43 31.52 0.72 20.01
N ILE A 44 30.51 0.70 20.89
CA ILE A 44 30.73 0.69 22.35
C ILE A 44 31.03 -0.72 22.87
N PHE A 45 30.26 -1.71 22.40
CA PHE A 45 30.26 -3.06 22.96
C PHE A 45 31.14 -4.05 22.19
N TYR A 46 31.62 -3.70 20.98
CA TYR A 46 32.39 -4.59 20.10
C TYR A 46 31.78 -5.98 20.02
N LEU A 47 30.56 -6.07 19.46
CA LEU A 47 29.79 -7.31 19.50
C LEU A 47 30.58 -8.45 18.87
N SER A 48 30.46 -9.65 19.46
CA SER A 48 31.15 -10.83 18.94
C SER A 48 30.63 -11.21 17.56
N SER A 49 31.48 -11.87 16.77
CA SER A 49 31.11 -12.35 15.43
C SER A 49 29.84 -13.20 15.44
N SER A 50 29.62 -14.01 16.47
CA SER A 50 28.42 -14.82 16.62
C SER A 50 27.15 -13.97 16.76
N ILE A 51 27.20 -12.85 17.50
CA ILE A 51 26.06 -11.95 17.66
C ILE A 51 25.79 -11.21 16.35
N ARG A 52 26.83 -10.68 15.69
CA ARG A 52 26.70 -10.01 14.39
C ARG A 52 26.01 -10.90 13.35
N MET A 53 26.39 -12.17 13.28
CA MET A 53 25.75 -13.14 12.37
C MET A 53 24.28 -13.36 12.70
N LYS A 54 23.91 -13.48 13.98
CA LYS A 54 22.50 -13.62 14.40
C LYS A 54 21.67 -12.40 14.01
N VAL A 55 22.21 -11.20 14.15
CA VAL A 55 21.55 -9.95 13.74
C VAL A 55 21.30 -9.95 12.23
N LEU A 56 22.29 -10.34 11.42
CA LEU A 56 22.15 -10.43 9.96
C LEU A 56 21.08 -11.45 9.55
N ILE A 57 21.08 -12.64 10.17
CA ILE A 57 20.07 -13.67 9.91
C ILE A 57 18.67 -13.14 10.26
N ALA A 58 18.51 -12.51 11.42
CA ALA A 58 17.24 -11.92 11.84
C ALA A 58 16.75 -10.87 10.83
N LEU A 59 17.65 -10.02 10.31
CA LEU A 59 17.32 -9.01 9.30
C LEU A 59 16.81 -9.65 7.99
N VAL A 60 17.46 -10.73 7.53
CA VAL A 60 17.00 -11.48 6.35
C VAL A 60 15.61 -12.08 6.57
N VAL A 61 15.37 -12.69 7.74
CA VAL A 61 14.05 -13.26 8.09
C VAL A 61 12.97 -12.18 8.10
N ILE A 62 13.25 -11.01 8.68
CA ILE A 62 12.32 -9.88 8.71
C ILE A 62 11.98 -9.41 7.28
N ILE A 63 12.98 -9.34 6.38
CA ILE A 63 12.74 -8.98 4.97
C ILE A 63 11.80 -9.98 4.29
N ILE A 64 12.00 -11.28 4.49
CA ILE A 64 11.16 -12.33 3.89
C ILE A 64 9.71 -12.22 4.39
N ILE A 65 9.51 -12.00 5.69
CA ILE A 65 8.19 -11.79 6.29
C ILE A 65 7.54 -10.54 5.70
N PHE A 66 8.29 -9.45 5.57
CA PHE A 66 7.80 -8.19 5.02
C PHE A 66 7.36 -8.32 3.56
N ILE A 67 8.12 -9.01 2.71
CA ILE A 67 7.76 -9.28 1.31
C ILE A 67 6.47 -10.10 1.25
N SER A 68 6.38 -11.16 2.06
CA SER A 68 5.18 -12.01 2.15
C SER A 68 3.94 -11.20 2.58
N PHE A 69 4.11 -10.28 3.54
CA PHE A 69 3.04 -9.39 3.98
C PHE A 69 2.56 -8.45 2.87
N ILE A 70 3.47 -7.81 2.12
CA ILE A 70 3.10 -6.95 0.98
C ILE A 70 2.31 -7.73 -0.06
N PHE A 71 2.71 -8.97 -0.34
CA PHE A 71 2.01 -9.83 -1.28
C PHE A 71 0.57 -10.12 -0.83
N LEU A 72 0.38 -10.49 0.44
CA LEU A 72 -0.96 -10.73 1.01
C LEU A 72 -1.84 -9.47 0.97
N VAL A 73 -1.29 -8.30 1.33
CA VAL A 73 -2.01 -7.02 1.26
C VAL A 73 -2.43 -6.71 -0.18
N SER A 74 -1.55 -6.95 -1.16
CA SER A 74 -1.85 -6.72 -2.57
C SER A 74 -3.03 -7.57 -3.06
N ILE A 75 -3.10 -8.84 -2.65
CA ILE A 75 -4.23 -9.73 -2.94
C ILE A 75 -5.53 -9.18 -2.31
N GLN A 76 -5.47 -8.76 -1.04
CA GLN A 76 -6.64 -8.22 -0.35
C GLN A 76 -7.15 -6.90 -0.97
N ILE A 77 -6.25 -6.05 -1.47
CA ILE A 77 -6.61 -4.83 -2.22
C ILE A 77 -7.35 -5.21 -3.51
N LYS A 78 -6.84 -6.20 -4.25
CA LYS A 78 -7.49 -6.71 -5.47
C LYS A 78 -8.89 -7.25 -5.17
N ASN A 79 -9.05 -7.95 -4.05
CA ASN A 79 -10.32 -8.52 -3.60
C ASN A 79 -11.27 -7.49 -2.95
N ASN A 80 -10.96 -6.19 -3.01
CA ASN A 80 -11.77 -5.10 -2.44
C ASN A 80 -12.02 -5.23 -0.92
N CYS A 81 -11.18 -5.96 -0.18
CA CYS A 81 -11.33 -6.13 1.27
C CYS A 81 -11.10 -4.82 2.04
N PHE A 82 -10.28 -3.92 1.48
CA PHE A 82 -10.01 -2.61 2.07
C PHE A 82 -10.98 -1.55 1.57
N LYS A 83 -11.77 -0.97 2.48
CA LYS A 83 -12.75 0.09 2.18
C LYS A 83 -12.16 1.23 1.36
N ARG A 84 -10.94 1.70 1.70
CA ARG A 84 -10.26 2.81 1.02
C ARG A 84 -9.99 2.55 -0.46
N TYR A 85 -9.73 1.31 -0.84
CA TYR A 85 -9.40 0.92 -2.22
C TYR A 85 -10.59 0.30 -2.96
N LYS A 86 -11.72 0.05 -2.29
CA LYS A 86 -12.95 -0.46 -2.91
C LYS A 86 -13.39 0.49 -4.03
N LEU A 87 -13.76 -0.07 -5.18
CA LEU A 87 -14.02 0.70 -6.40
C LEU A 87 -15.19 1.67 -6.21
N GLU A 88 -16.23 1.23 -5.50
CA GLU A 88 -17.36 2.05 -5.06
C GLU A 88 -16.93 3.24 -4.17
N PHE A 89 -15.99 3.01 -3.25
CA PHE A 89 -15.51 4.07 -2.37
C PHE A 89 -14.72 5.11 -3.14
N ILE A 90 -13.87 4.67 -4.08
CA ILE A 90 -13.13 5.57 -4.98
C ILE A 90 -14.12 6.34 -5.87
N ALA A 91 -15.14 5.69 -6.43
CA ALA A 91 -16.16 6.35 -7.24
C ALA A 91 -16.91 7.42 -6.45
N LYS A 92 -17.33 7.10 -5.22
CA LYS A 92 -18.01 8.05 -4.34
C LYS A 92 -17.09 9.21 -3.94
N ASN A 93 -15.84 8.91 -3.58
CA ASN A 93 -14.91 9.92 -3.12
C ASN A 93 -14.50 10.86 -4.25
N THR A 94 -14.12 10.33 -5.41
CA THR A 94 -13.82 11.13 -6.61
C THR A 94 -15.04 11.91 -7.08
N GLY A 95 -16.24 11.30 -7.03
CA GLY A 95 -17.49 11.94 -7.41
C GLY A 95 -17.82 13.20 -6.59
N LYS A 96 -17.52 13.20 -5.29
CA LYS A 96 -17.65 14.38 -4.41
C LYS A 96 -16.80 15.57 -4.83
N PHE A 97 -15.60 15.32 -5.38
CA PHE A 97 -14.69 16.39 -5.78
C PHE A 97 -14.90 16.84 -7.23
N ALA A 98 -15.39 15.95 -8.09
CA ALA A 98 -15.53 16.21 -9.53
C ALA A 98 -16.91 16.72 -9.94
N PHE A 99 -17.97 16.49 -9.15
CA PHE A 99 -19.35 16.81 -9.52
C PHE A 99 -20.13 17.46 -8.37
N THR A 100 -21.11 18.30 -8.70
CA THR A 100 -22.02 18.93 -7.73
C THR A 100 -22.83 17.90 -6.94
N LYS A 101 -23.21 16.79 -7.59
CA LYS A 101 -23.91 15.68 -6.94
C LYS A 101 -22.94 14.53 -6.67
N ASN A 102 -22.73 14.26 -5.39
CA ASN A 102 -21.75 13.29 -4.90
C ASN A 102 -21.89 11.88 -5.49
N ASP A 103 -23.12 11.47 -5.82
CA ASP A 103 -23.42 10.10 -6.24
C ASP A 103 -23.38 9.91 -7.76
N THR A 104 -23.08 10.95 -8.55
CA THR A 104 -23.08 10.87 -10.02
C THR A 104 -22.14 9.78 -10.54
N LEU A 105 -20.91 9.71 -10.02
CA LEU A 105 -19.89 8.79 -10.51
C LEU A 105 -20.14 7.34 -10.07
N ILE A 106 -20.66 7.13 -8.85
CA ILE A 106 -21.02 5.79 -8.37
C ILE A 106 -22.25 5.24 -9.09
N ASN A 107 -23.25 6.08 -9.36
CA ASN A 107 -24.43 5.67 -10.13
C ASN A 107 -24.06 5.30 -11.57
N ALA A 108 -23.18 6.09 -12.20
CA ALA A 108 -22.69 5.78 -13.53
C ALA A 108 -21.91 4.46 -13.58
N LEU A 109 -21.07 4.18 -12.56
CA LEU A 109 -20.40 2.90 -12.40
C LEU A 109 -21.39 1.73 -12.22
N GLN A 110 -22.47 1.92 -11.48
CA GLN A 110 -23.51 0.90 -11.31
C GLN A 110 -24.21 0.59 -12.63
N ILE A 111 -24.56 1.62 -13.41
CA ILE A 111 -25.18 1.44 -14.74
C ILE A 111 -24.25 0.67 -15.67
N GLU A 112 -22.95 0.98 -15.68
CA GLU A 112 -21.95 0.25 -16.46
C GLU A 112 -21.90 -1.22 -16.07
N ASN A 113 -21.81 -1.52 -14.77
CA ASN A 113 -21.81 -2.89 -14.28
C ASN A 113 -23.12 -3.63 -14.61
N THR A 114 -24.27 -2.98 -14.55
CA THR A 114 -25.55 -3.62 -14.90
C THR A 114 -25.63 -3.93 -16.40
N LYS A 115 -25.08 -3.08 -17.26
CA LYS A 115 -25.01 -3.33 -18.71
C LYS A 115 -24.02 -4.43 -19.09
N GLU A 116 -22.91 -4.59 -18.36
CA GLU A 116 -21.95 -5.69 -18.59
C GLU A 116 -22.49 -7.06 -18.16
N ASN A 117 -23.46 -7.12 -17.25
CA ASN A 117 -24.04 -8.37 -16.72
C ASN A 117 -25.31 -8.84 -17.46
N LEU A 118 -25.69 -8.16 -18.54
CA LEU A 118 -26.88 -8.42 -19.37
C LEU A 118 -26.44 -8.95 -20.74
#